data_AF-A0A7W2M1Q1-F1
#
_entry.id   AF-A0A7W2M1Q1-F1
#
_cell.length_a   1.000
_cell.length_b   1.000
_cell.length_c   1.000
_cell.angle_alpha   90.00
_cell.angle_beta   90.00
_cell.angle_gamma   90.00
#
_symmetry.space_group_name_H-M   'P 1'
#
loop_
_entity.id
_entity.type
_entity.pdbx_description
1 polymer ?
#
loop_
_entity_poly.entity_id
_entity_poly.type
_entity_poly.pdbx_seq_one_letter_code
_entity_poly.pdbx_strand_id
1 'polypeptide(L)' 'MIPHTGWLRRQLESALILLAAWILGGRNVTRSGVVSRRDNNEMFEMDGDLRAIARRIRKQYSE' A
#
# COMPACT_ATOMS: atom_id res chain seq x y z
N MET A 1 20.88 9.70 -7.39
CA MET A 1 19.48 9.52 -7.84
C MET A 1 19.46 8.36 -8.81
N ILE A 2 19.01 7.18 -8.37
CA ILE A 2 18.93 6.03 -9.26
C ILE A 2 17.79 6.32 -10.25
N PRO A 3 18.02 6.29 -11.57
CA PRO A 3 16.93 6.48 -12.51
C PRO A 3 15.97 5.28 -12.38
N HIS A 4 14.78 5.50 -11.81
CA HIS A 4 13.68 4.52 -11.67
C HIS A 4 13.02 4.17 -13.03
N THR A 5 13.83 4.07 -14.09
CA THR A 5 13.50 4.41 -15.49
C THR A 5 12.67 3.41 -16.27
N GLY A 6 12.27 2.29 -15.67
CA GLY A 6 11.34 1.36 -16.31
C GLY A 6 9.89 1.71 -15.95
N TRP A 7 9.08 2.14 -16.93
CA TRP A 7 7.62 2.22 -16.77
C TRP A 7 7.04 0.91 -16.20
N LEU A 8 7.54 -0.23 -16.70
CA LEU A 8 7.17 -1.56 -16.24
C LEU A 8 7.54 -1.80 -14.76
N ARG A 9 8.76 -1.42 -14.36
CA ARG A 9 9.24 -1.59 -12.98
C ARG A 9 8.41 -0.80 -11.99
N ARG A 10 8.09 0.46 -12.30
CA ARG A 10 7.19 1.29 -11.50
C ARG A 10 5.80 0.69 -11.38
N GLN A 11 5.29 0.14 -12.48
CA GLN A 11 3.97 -0.46 -12.49
C GLN A 11 3.95 -1.72 -11.61
N LEU A 12 5.00 -2.55 -11.66
CA LEU A 12 5.19 -3.70 -10.77
C LEU A 12 5.34 -3.28 -9.30
N GLU A 13 6.22 -2.33 -8.98
CA GLU A 13 6.41 -1.84 -7.61
C GLU A 13 5.12 -1.25 -7.04
N SER A 14 4.40 -0.45 -7.82
CA SER A 14 3.10 0.08 -7.41
C SER A 14 2.04 -1.01 -7.21
N ALA A 15 2.07 -2.08 -8.02
CA ALA A 15 1.16 -3.20 -7.88
C ALA A 15 1.44 -4.02 -6.62
N LEU A 16 2.71 -4.23 -6.26
CA LEU A 16 3.10 -4.89 -5.01
C LEU A 16 2.65 -4.09 -3.78
N ILE A 17 2.79 -2.76 -3.83
CA ILE A 17 2.32 -1.88 -2.75
C ILE A 17 0.78 -1.91 -2.65
N LEU A 18 0.07 -1.93 -3.77
CA LEU A 18 -1.39 -2.08 -3.78
C LEU A 18 -1.84 -3.45 -3.26
N LEU A 19 -1.07 -4.51 -3.53
CA LEU A 19 -1.34 -5.84 -2.97
C LEU A 19 -1.18 -5.83 -1.46
N ALA A 20 -0.12 -5.21 -0.93
CA ALA A 20 0.06 -5.04 0.52
C ALA A 20 -1.08 -4.23 1.14
N ALA A 21 -1.46 -3.12 0.51
CA ALA A 21 -2.60 -2.31 0.93
C ALA A 21 -3.89 -3.15 0.95
N TRP A 22 -4.16 -3.90 -0.12
CA TRP A 22 -5.32 -4.79 -0.18
C TRP A 22 -5.31 -5.88 0.90
N ILE A 23 -4.14 -6.44 1.25
CA ILE A 23 -4.04 -7.38 2.37
C ILE A 23 -4.38 -6.68 3.68
N LEU A 24 -3.83 -5.48 3.94
CA LEU A 24 -4.06 -4.75 5.19
C LEU A 24 -5.49 -4.20 5.30
N GLY A 25 -6.05 -3.63 4.23
CA GLY A 25 -7.39 -3.02 4.19
C GLY A 25 -8.51 -4.02 3.90
N GLY A 26 -8.26 -5.02 3.06
CA GLY A 26 -9.23 -6.05 2.69
C GLY A 26 -9.28 -7.23 3.67
N ARG A 27 -8.18 -7.51 4.41
CA ARG A 27 -8.22 -8.37 5.60
C ARG A 27 -8.36 -7.60 6.90
N ASN A 28 -8.54 -6.29 6.86
CA ASN A 28 -9.06 -5.58 8.00
C ASN A 28 -10.46 -6.15 8.30
N VAL A 29 -10.49 -7.01 9.31
CA VAL A 29 -11.58 -7.16 10.29
C VAL A 29 -12.90 -7.80 9.86
N THR A 30 -12.86 -8.98 9.25
CA THR A 30 -13.62 -10.05 9.93
C THR A 30 -12.85 -10.36 11.21
N ARG A 31 -13.16 -9.63 12.32
CA ARG A 31 -12.56 -9.73 13.67
C ARG A 31 -11.49 -10.82 13.78
N SER A 32 -10.23 -10.48 13.47
CA SER A 32 -9.15 -11.42 13.72
C SER A 32 -9.00 -11.57 15.24
N GLY A 33 -9.22 -12.77 15.77
CA GLY A 33 -9.15 -13.03 17.21
C GLY A 33 -7.75 -12.86 17.81
N VAL A 34 -6.73 -12.69 16.97
CA VAL A 34 -5.32 -12.56 17.38
C VAL A 34 -4.75 -11.15 17.22
N VAL A 35 -5.49 -10.23 16.58
CA VAL A 35 -5.02 -8.85 16.34
C VAL A 35 -5.74 -7.92 17.31
N SER A 36 -4.98 -7.10 18.04
CA SER A 36 -5.58 -6.14 18.97
C SER A 36 -6.35 -5.06 18.20
N ARG A 37 -7.32 -4.42 18.86
CA ARG A 37 -8.11 -3.35 18.24
C ARG A 37 -7.25 -2.16 17.79
N ARG A 38 -6.14 -1.91 18.50
CA ARG A 38 -5.18 -0.85 18.18
C ARG A 38 -4.43 -1.17 16.89
N ASP A 39 -3.80 -2.34 16.83
CA ASP A 39 -3.02 -2.76 15.66
C ASP A 39 -3.90 -2.87 14.42
N ASN A 40 -5.16 -3.27 14.63
CA ASN A 40 -6.14 -3.34 13.57
C ASN A 40 -6.45 -1.96 12.95
N ASN A 41 -6.66 -0.94 13.79
CA ASN A 41 -6.84 0.43 13.31
C ASN A 41 -5.58 0.95 12.61
N GLU A 42 -4.40 0.65 13.14
CA GLU A 42 -3.13 1.03 12.54
C GLU A 42 -2.93 0.38 11.15
N MET A 43 -3.25 -0.91 11.00
CA MET A 43 -3.25 -1.58 9.70
C MET A 43 -4.25 -0.94 8.70
N PHE A 44 -5.35 -0.37 9.18
CA PHE A 44 -6.33 0.33 8.34
C PHE A 44 -5.76 1.66 7.85
N GLU A 45 -5.12 2.43 8.73
CA GLU A 45 -4.42 3.66 8.36
C GLU A 45 -3.30 3.40 7.35
N MET A 46 -2.52 2.33 7.56
CA MET A 46 -1.45 1.90 6.65
C MET A 46 -1.96 1.54 5.24
N ASP A 47 -3.16 0.95 5.09
CA ASP A 47 -3.77 0.73 3.76
C ASP A 47 -3.92 2.05 2.99
N GLY A 48 -4.42 3.09 3.67
CA GLY A 48 -4.56 4.42 3.08
C GLY A 48 -3.22 5.00 2.61
N ASP A 49 -2.20 4.92 3.45
CA ASP A 49 -0.86 5.43 3.16
C ASP A 49 -0.20 4.68 2.00
N LEU A 50 -0.29 3.34 1.98
CA LEU A 50 0.25 2.52 0.91
C LEU A 50 -0.44 2.83 -0.43
N ARG A 51 -1.76 3.02 -0.45
CA ARG A 51 -2.47 3.47 -1.67
C ARG A 51 -1.97 4.82 -2.15
N ALA A 52 -1.70 5.76 -1.24
CA ALA A 52 -1.15 7.07 -1.59
C ALA A 52 0.26 6.94 -2.18
N ILE A 53 1.13 6.12 -1.59
CA ILE A 53 2.48 5.83 -2.09
C ILE A 53 2.40 5.21 -3.50
N ALA A 54 1.57 4.18 -3.69
CA ALA A 54 1.41 3.53 -5.00
C ALA A 54 0.96 4.52 -6.08
N ARG A 55 0.05 5.45 -5.75
CA ARG A 55 -0.38 6.52 -6.67
C ARG A 55 0.78 7.44 -7.04
N ARG A 56 1.60 7.86 -6.07
CA ARG A 56 2.78 8.70 -6.33
C ARG A 56 3.80 7.99 -7.24
N ILE A 57 4.07 6.71 -7.01
CA ILE A 57 4.96 5.91 -7.86
C ILE A 57 4.44 5.81 -9.30
N ARG A 58 3.13 5.57 -9.48
CA ARG A 58 2.51 5.55 -10.82
C ARG A 58 2.62 6.91 -11.51
N LYS A 59 2.38 7.99 -10.78
CA LYS A 59 2.48 9.38 -11.25
C LYS A 59 3.91 9.93 -11.36
N GLN A 60 4.93 9.16 -11.00
CA GLN A 60 6.32 9.64 -10.96
C GLN A 60 6.52 10.85 -10.04
N TYR A 61 5.71 10.95 -8.99
CA TYR A 61 5.73 12.10 -8.08
C TYR A 61 5.49 13.45 -8.78
N SER A 62 4.94 13.43 -10.00
CA SER A 62 4.32 14.62 -10.58
C SER A 62 3.07 14.92 -9.76
N GLU A 63 3.12 16.02 -9.00
CA GLU A 63 2.01 16.50 -8.16
C GLU A 63 0.71 16.62 -8.97
#